data_AF-A0A0F2Q261-F1
#
_entry.id   AF-A0A0F2Q261-F1
#
_cell.length_a   1.000
_cell.length_b   1.000
_cell.length_c   1.000
_cell.angle_alpha   90.00
_cell.angle_beta   90.00
_cell.angle_gamma   90.00
#
_symmetry.space_group_name_H-M   'P 1'
#
loop_
_entity.id
_entity.type
_entity.pdbx_description
1 polymer ?
#
loop_
_entity_poly.entity_id
_entity_poly.type
_entity_poly.pdbx_seq_one_letter_code
_entity_poly.pdbx_strand_id
1 'polypeptide(L)'
;MYNNNILYLYPEHEGQQYYMCWGFSKNTLDKNGKDQIRKKVLEGLDIISREPNRWVSKRSFSVFLGEDINYYWVAVPRQLTVKAMKIIGDKVEQFNPEIFITSPEKSFEKNIPFAPVISYDRGFIVDFTSIETKLASPWDMEEIVNI
;
A
#
# COMPACT_ATOMS: atom_id res chain seq x y z
N MET A 1 -3.55 -19.39 24.78
CA MET A 1 -2.48 -20.15 24.14
C MET A 1 -2.61 -19.96 22.63
N TYR A 2 -1.54 -19.51 21.99
CA TYR A 2 -1.50 -19.13 20.57
C TYR A 2 -1.96 -20.26 19.65
N ASN A 3 -2.79 -19.94 18.65
CA ASN A 3 -2.82 -20.71 17.42
C ASN A 3 -2.56 -19.78 16.24
N ASN A 4 -1.26 -19.57 16.01
CA ASN A 4 -0.67 -18.84 14.88
C ASN A 4 -0.82 -19.64 13.58
N ASN A 5 -2.05 -19.94 13.16
CA ASN A 5 -2.28 -20.54 11.84
C ASN A 5 -2.28 -19.45 10.78
N ILE A 6 -1.09 -18.88 10.55
CA ILE A 6 -0.83 -18.08 9.37
C ILE A 6 -0.65 -19.06 8.20
N LEU A 7 -1.75 -19.33 7.51
CA LEU A 7 -1.78 -20.09 6.25
C LEU A 7 -1.35 -19.17 5.10
N TYR A 8 -0.22 -19.48 4.49
CA TYR A 8 0.16 -18.95 3.17
C TYR A 8 0.48 -20.11 2.24
N LEU A 9 -0.23 -20.16 1.11
CA LEU A 9 0.28 -20.43 -0.26
C LEU A 9 -0.91 -20.78 -1.19
N TYR A 10 -1.14 -19.97 -2.24
CA TYR A 10 -1.30 -20.33 -3.68
C TYR A 10 -2.14 -19.31 -4.49
N PRO A 11 -1.88 -19.16 -5.81
CA PRO A 11 -2.57 -18.29 -6.75
C PRO A 11 -3.61 -19.08 -7.56
N GLU A 12 -4.91 -18.79 -7.42
CA GLU A 12 -5.93 -19.58 -8.15
C GLU A 12 -6.63 -18.87 -9.30
N HIS A 13 -6.37 -17.58 -9.56
CA HIS A 13 -6.91 -16.93 -10.76
C HIS A 13 -5.88 -15.98 -11.39
N GLU A 14 -5.49 -16.26 -12.64
CA GLU A 14 -4.77 -15.28 -13.46
C GLU A 14 -5.59 -13.98 -13.49
N GLY A 15 -4.99 -12.88 -13.02
CA GLY A 15 -5.58 -11.54 -13.05
C GLY A 15 -6.18 -11.01 -11.74
N GLN A 16 -6.41 -11.83 -10.71
CA GLN A 16 -6.85 -11.33 -9.40
C GLN A 16 -5.67 -11.19 -8.42
N GLN A 17 -5.32 -9.95 -8.10
CA GLN A 17 -4.29 -9.64 -7.12
C GLN A 17 -4.93 -9.38 -5.75
N TYR A 18 -4.50 -10.14 -4.73
CA TYR A 18 -4.90 -9.92 -3.34
C TYR A 18 -3.86 -9.07 -2.61
N TYR A 19 -4.32 -8.30 -1.63
CA TYR A 19 -3.56 -7.35 -0.86
C TYR A 19 -3.65 -7.61 0.64
N MET A 20 -2.57 -7.28 1.34
CA MET A 20 -2.61 -6.96 2.76
C MET A 20 -2.77 -5.45 2.89
N CYS A 21 -3.77 -5.02 3.64
CA CYS A 21 -4.15 -3.63 3.79
C CYS A 21 -4.06 -3.20 5.26
N TRP A 22 -3.63 -1.95 5.46
CA TRP A 22 -3.69 -1.25 6.73
C TRP A 22 -4.58 -0.02 6.56
N GLY A 23 -5.69 0.02 7.31
CA GLY A 23 -6.65 1.11 7.34
C GLY A 23 -6.42 1.99 8.56
N PHE A 24 -6.24 3.28 8.34
CA PHE A 24 -5.98 4.26 9.39
C PHE A 24 -7.17 5.21 9.48
N SER A 25 -7.83 5.24 10.64
CA SER A 25 -9.00 6.09 10.81
C SER A 25 -8.63 7.56 10.68
N LYS A 26 -9.36 8.30 9.82
CA LYS A 26 -9.19 9.74 9.67
C LYS A 26 -9.48 10.50 10.97
N ASN A 27 -10.33 9.93 11.83
CA ASN A 27 -10.67 10.52 13.12
C ASN A 27 -9.53 10.44 14.15
N THR A 28 -8.60 9.50 13.98
CA THR A 28 -7.47 9.30 14.91
C THR A 28 -6.19 9.99 14.44
N LEU A 29 -6.19 10.54 13.22
CA LEU A 29 -5.03 11.17 12.62
C LEU A 29 -5.16 12.69 12.60
N ASP A 30 -4.02 13.37 12.68
CA ASP A 30 -3.97 14.82 12.49
C ASP A 30 -4.11 15.20 11.00
N LYS A 31 -4.13 16.51 10.72
CA LYS A 31 -4.23 17.06 9.35
C LYS A 31 -3.12 16.59 8.41
N ASN A 32 -2.01 16.08 8.94
CA ASN A 32 -0.85 15.60 8.18
C ASN A 32 -0.76 14.06 8.17
N GLY A 33 -1.79 13.34 8.62
CA GLY A 33 -1.77 11.88 8.76
C GLY A 33 -1.38 11.15 7.47
N LYS A 34 -1.86 11.63 6.32
CA LYS A 34 -1.53 11.06 5.00
C LYS A 34 -0.02 11.11 4.71
N ASP A 35 0.62 12.25 4.99
CA ASP A 35 2.07 12.43 4.80
C ASP A 35 2.89 11.63 5.83
N GLN A 36 2.40 11.54 7.07
CA GLN A 36 3.04 10.74 8.11
C GLN A 36 3.03 9.25 7.76
N ILE A 37 1.89 8.72 7.29
CA ILE A 37 1.78 7.33 6.82
C ILE A 37 2.72 7.09 5.65
N ARG A 38 2.69 7.95 4.63
CA ARG A 38 3.58 7.86 3.46
C ARG A 38 5.05 7.82 3.88
N LYS A 39 5.47 8.73 4.78
CA LYS A 39 6.83 8.75 5.29
C LYS A 39 7.22 7.43 5.95
N LYS A 40 6.32 6.84 6.75
CA LYS A 40 6.55 5.54 7.41
C LYS A 40 6.63 4.38 6.43
N VAL A 41 5.82 4.40 5.38
CA VAL A 41 5.94 3.45 4.26
C VAL A 41 7.32 3.55 3.60
N LEU A 42 7.77 4.77 3.27
CA LEU A 42 9.09 4.98 2.67
C LEU A 42 10.24 4.54 3.60
N GLU A 43 10.15 4.80 4.91
CA GLU A 43 11.09 4.28 5.90
C GLU A 43 11.13 2.74 5.91
N GLY A 44 9.98 2.08 5.78
CA GLY A 44 9.89 0.62 5.67
C GLY A 44 10.53 0.09 4.38
N LEU A 45 10.28 0.74 3.25
CA LEU A 45 10.89 0.38 1.96
C LEU A 45 12.42 0.57 1.97
N ASP A 46 12.94 1.62 2.61
CA ASP A 46 14.37 1.81 2.78
C ASP A 46 15.01 0.65 3.57
N ILE A 47 14.35 0.19 4.64
CA ILE A 47 14.81 -1.00 5.39
C ILE A 47 14.79 -2.24 4.51
N ILE A 48 13.70 -2.48 3.77
CA ILE A 48 13.60 -3.60 2.82
C ILE A 48 14.74 -3.56 1.80
N SER A 49 15.11 -2.38 1.29
CA SER A 49 16.20 -2.25 0.31
C SER A 49 17.57 -2.68 0.85
N ARG A 50 17.77 -2.58 2.17
CA ARG A 50 19.01 -2.93 2.87
C ARG A 50 19.01 -4.35 3.43
N GLU A 51 17.94 -5.11 3.25
CA GLU A 51 17.84 -6.47 3.75
C GLU A 51 18.89 -7.39 3.10
N PRO A 52 19.67 -8.15 3.90
CA PRO A 52 20.67 -9.10 3.37
C PRO A 52 20.06 -10.17 2.49
N ASN A 53 18.81 -10.55 2.76
CA ASN A 53 18.09 -11.54 1.98
C ASN A 53 17.61 -10.92 0.65
N ARG A 54 18.22 -11.35 -0.46
CA ARG A 54 17.88 -10.89 -1.81
C ARG A 54 16.43 -11.18 -2.22
N TRP A 55 15.79 -12.20 -1.65
CA TRP A 55 14.37 -12.49 -1.90
C TRP A 55 13.44 -11.43 -1.29
N VAL A 56 13.96 -10.63 -0.35
CA VAL A 56 13.28 -9.50 0.28
C VAL A 56 13.70 -8.21 -0.43
N SER A 57 15.00 -7.91 -0.48
CA SER A 57 15.51 -6.64 -1.01
C SER A 57 15.41 -6.49 -2.52
N LYS A 58 15.37 -7.58 -3.30
CA LYS A 58 15.29 -7.51 -4.77
C LYS A 58 13.93 -7.86 -5.36
N ARG A 59 12.89 -8.03 -4.53
CA ARG A 59 11.54 -8.32 -5.02
C ARG A 59 10.87 -7.02 -5.44
N SER A 60 10.39 -6.93 -6.68
CA SER A 60 9.64 -5.75 -7.15
C SER A 60 8.17 -5.86 -6.78
N PHE A 61 7.57 -4.74 -6.36
CA PHE A 61 6.15 -4.62 -6.02
C PHE A 61 5.73 -3.16 -5.94
N SER A 62 4.42 -2.93 -6.04
CA SER A 62 3.84 -1.61 -5.77
C SER A 62 3.28 -1.56 -4.36
N VAL A 63 3.48 -0.43 -3.68
CA VAL A 63 2.67 -0.03 -2.53
C VAL A 63 1.60 0.90 -3.05
N PHE A 64 0.37 0.61 -2.68
CA PHE A 64 -0.76 1.42 -3.06
C PHE A 64 -1.24 2.23 -1.87
N LEU A 65 -1.57 3.49 -2.12
CA LEU A 65 -2.20 4.37 -1.14
C LEU A 65 -3.60 4.70 -1.65
N GLY A 66 -4.55 4.79 -0.74
CA GLY A 66 -5.92 5.13 -1.06
C GLY A 66 -6.63 5.79 0.10
N GLU A 67 -7.84 6.27 -0.16
CA GLU A 67 -8.70 6.82 0.88
C GLU A 67 -10.18 6.58 0.61
N ASP A 68 -10.94 6.34 1.67
CA ASP A 68 -12.39 6.40 1.64
C ASP A 68 -12.90 7.47 2.63
N ILE A 69 -14.20 7.47 2.92
CA ILE A 69 -14.84 8.44 3.82
C ILE A 69 -14.21 8.41 5.23
N ASN A 70 -13.84 7.22 5.72
CA ASN A 70 -13.45 7.00 7.10
C ASN A 70 -11.95 6.70 7.27
N TYR A 71 -11.28 6.18 6.25
CA TYR A 71 -9.93 5.63 6.35
C TYR A 71 -8.98 6.18 5.29
N TYR A 72 -7.72 6.33 5.67
CA TYR A 72 -6.59 6.22 4.74
C TYR A 72 -6.17 4.76 4.66
N TRP A 73 -5.74 4.31 3.50
CA TRP A 73 -5.37 2.93 3.28
C TRP A 73 -3.96 2.82 2.69
N VAL A 74 -3.21 1.85 3.20
CA VAL A 74 -1.98 1.35 2.59
C VAL A 74 -2.22 -0.10 2.19
N ALA A 75 -1.91 -0.48 0.96
CA ALA A 75 -2.04 -1.85 0.49
C ALA A 75 -0.75 -2.34 -0.19
N VAL A 76 -0.41 -3.60 0.06
CA VAL A 76 0.71 -4.28 -0.60
C VAL A 76 0.29 -5.66 -1.11
N PRO A 77 0.86 -6.16 -2.22
CA PRO A 77 0.54 -7.48 -2.74
C PRO A 77 0.78 -8.58 -1.70
N ARG A 78 -0.17 -9.50 -1.55
CA ARG A 78 -0.10 -10.60 -0.59
C ARG A 78 0.99 -11.62 -0.96
N GLN A 79 1.45 -11.64 -2.21
CA GLN A 79 2.54 -12.49 -2.69
C GLN A 79 3.94 -11.99 -2.26
N LEU A 80 4.02 -10.96 -1.41
CA LEU A 80 5.26 -10.52 -0.81
C LEU A 80 5.75 -11.48 0.28
N THR A 81 7.05 -11.39 0.58
CA THR A 81 7.60 -12.10 1.72
C THR A 81 6.98 -11.58 3.01
N VAL A 82 6.68 -12.48 3.95
CA VAL A 82 6.16 -12.11 5.29
C VAL A 82 7.09 -11.10 5.98
N LYS A 83 8.39 -11.20 5.74
CA LYS A 83 9.38 -10.24 6.26
C LYS A 83 9.17 -8.82 5.72
N ALA A 84 8.97 -8.66 4.41
CA ALA A 84 8.71 -7.34 3.82
C ALA A 84 7.40 -6.74 4.35
N MET A 85 6.32 -7.54 4.39
CA MET A 85 5.03 -7.08 4.93
C MET A 85 5.15 -6.67 6.39
N LYS A 86 5.88 -7.44 7.20
CA LYS A 86 6.13 -7.13 8.61
C LYS A 86 6.91 -5.82 8.77
N ILE A 87 7.99 -5.62 7.99
CA ILE A 87 8.78 -4.37 8.06
C ILE A 87 7.89 -3.14 7.81
N ILE A 88 6.99 -3.19 6.82
CA ILE A 88 6.05 -2.10 6.55
C ILE A 88 5.04 -1.97 7.70
N GLY A 89 4.45 -3.08 8.13
CA GLY A 89 3.47 -3.13 9.22
C GLY A 89 4.00 -2.53 10.53
N ASP A 90 5.20 -2.94 10.96
CA ASP A 90 5.86 -2.46 12.18
C ASP A 90 6.10 -0.94 12.13
N LYS A 91 6.29 -0.36 10.94
CA LYS A 91 6.47 1.11 10.79
C LYS A 91 5.18 1.89 10.95
N VAL A 92 4.05 1.30 10.57
CA VAL A 92 2.75 1.96 10.59
C VAL A 92 1.90 1.57 11.79
N GLU A 93 2.32 0.59 12.58
CA GLU A 93 1.64 0.09 13.78
C GLU A 93 1.35 1.19 14.81
N GLN A 94 2.23 2.20 14.93
CA GLN A 94 2.05 3.33 15.84
C GLN A 94 0.75 4.13 15.61
N PHE A 95 0.12 3.99 14.44
CA PHE A 95 -1.15 4.64 14.12
C PHE A 95 -2.37 3.74 14.43
N ASN A 96 -2.15 2.60 15.06
CA ASN A 96 -3.16 1.59 15.40
C ASN A 96 -4.08 1.24 14.20
N PRO A 97 -3.51 0.77 13.06
CA PRO A 97 -4.30 0.47 11.88
C PRO A 97 -5.22 -0.74 12.08
N GLU A 98 -6.36 -0.70 11.41
CA GLU A 98 -7.16 -1.88 11.15
C GLU A 98 -6.51 -2.71 10.03
N ILE A 99 -6.29 -4.00 10.28
CA ILE A 99 -5.67 -4.89 9.31
C ILE A 99 -6.77 -5.59 8.51
N PHE A 100 -6.71 -5.46 7.18
CA PHE A 100 -7.63 -6.12 6.26
C PHE A 100 -6.86 -6.95 5.24
N ILE A 101 -7.30 -8.19 5.02
CA ILE A 101 -6.70 -9.09 4.02
C ILE A 101 -7.76 -9.40 2.98
N THR A 102 -7.49 -9.00 1.74
CA THR A 102 -8.45 -9.24 0.65
C THR A 102 -8.47 -10.71 0.25
N SER A 103 -9.62 -11.20 -0.17
CA SER A 103 -9.84 -12.56 -0.66
C SER A 103 -10.98 -12.57 -1.69
N PRO A 104 -11.26 -13.68 -2.40
CA PRO A 104 -12.45 -13.76 -3.26
C PRO A 104 -13.75 -13.36 -2.53
N GLU A 105 -13.88 -13.73 -1.27
CA GLU A 105 -15.06 -13.44 -0.43
C GLU A 105 -15.00 -12.04 0.23
N LYS A 106 -13.83 -11.40 0.20
CA LYS A 106 -13.53 -10.10 0.82
C LYS A 106 -12.75 -9.24 -0.16
N SER A 107 -13.36 -9.00 -1.30
CA SER A 107 -12.78 -8.23 -2.39
C SER A 107 -13.17 -6.75 -2.26
N PHE A 108 -12.27 -5.83 -2.61
CA PHE A 108 -12.59 -4.39 -2.75
C PHE A 108 -13.35 -4.12 -4.07
N GLU A 109 -14.21 -5.05 -4.46
CA GLU A 109 -14.50 -5.47 -5.84
C GLU A 109 -15.08 -4.41 -6.79
N LYS A 110 -15.39 -3.20 -6.30
CA LYS A 110 -16.02 -2.16 -7.12
C LYS A 110 -15.52 -0.72 -6.93
N ASN A 111 -14.66 -0.45 -5.95
CA ASN A 111 -14.03 0.85 -5.77
C ASN A 111 -12.77 0.62 -4.96
N ILE A 112 -11.72 0.15 -5.64
CA ILE A 112 -10.39 0.18 -5.06
C ILE A 112 -10.00 1.68 -5.03
N PRO A 113 -9.92 2.36 -3.86
CA PRO A 113 -9.43 3.74 -3.81
C PRO A 113 -7.90 3.79 -3.95
N PHE A 114 -7.28 2.67 -4.34
CA PHE A 114 -5.84 2.47 -4.37
C PHE A 114 -5.31 2.86 -5.73
N ALA A 115 -4.55 3.95 -5.77
CA ALA A 115 -3.71 4.24 -6.91
C ALA A 115 -2.28 3.74 -6.60
N PRO A 116 -1.59 3.09 -7.56
CA PRO A 116 -0.22 2.63 -7.37
C PRO A 116 0.71 3.84 -7.32
N VAL A 117 0.90 4.36 -6.12
CA VAL A 117 1.67 5.58 -5.91
C VAL A 117 3.15 5.34 -5.66
N ILE A 118 3.55 4.19 -5.14
CA ILE A 118 4.96 3.95 -4.82
C ILE A 118 5.38 2.62 -5.44
N SER A 119 6.31 2.68 -6.39
CA SER A 119 6.92 1.50 -6.98
C SER A 119 8.21 1.17 -6.23
N TYR A 120 8.34 -0.06 -5.79
CA TYR A 120 9.58 -0.64 -5.30
C TYR A 120 10.11 -1.59 -6.37
N ASP A 121 11.22 -1.25 -7.03
CA ASP A 121 11.83 -2.08 -8.06
C ASP A 121 13.26 -2.46 -7.68
N ARG A 122 13.45 -3.70 -7.22
CA ARG A 122 14.76 -4.29 -6.92
C ARG A 122 15.66 -3.44 -5.99
N GLY A 123 15.08 -2.71 -5.05
CA GLY A 123 15.79 -1.81 -4.14
C GLY A 123 15.73 -0.33 -4.53
N PHE A 124 15.22 0.00 -5.71
CA PHE A 124 14.92 1.37 -6.11
C PHE A 124 13.49 1.73 -5.68
N ILE A 125 13.34 2.87 -5.01
CA ILE A 125 12.04 3.38 -4.56
C ILE A 125 11.67 4.56 -5.46
N VAL A 126 10.53 4.46 -6.13
CA VAL A 126 9.98 5.53 -6.96
C VAL A 126 8.63 5.93 -6.40
N ASP A 127 8.52 7.20 -5.97
CA ASP A 127 7.33 7.74 -5.33
C ASP A 127 6.60 8.73 -6.25
N PHE A 128 5.47 8.27 -6.78
CA PHE A 128 4.59 8.97 -7.70
C PHE A 128 3.46 9.74 -7.02
N THR A 129 3.36 9.79 -5.68
CA THR A 129 2.23 10.49 -5.03
C THR A 129 2.15 11.98 -5.37
N SER A 130 3.30 12.60 -5.66
CA SER A 130 3.37 14.02 -6.05
C SER A 130 2.78 14.27 -7.43
N ILE A 131 2.83 13.27 -8.32
CA ILE A 131 2.24 13.32 -9.65
C ILE A 131 0.73 13.15 -9.55
N GLU A 132 0.25 12.19 -8.75
CA GLU A 132 -1.20 12.01 -8.53
C GLU A 132 -1.85 13.24 -7.91
N THR A 133 -1.17 13.92 -6.98
CA THR A 133 -1.69 15.15 -6.37
C THR A 133 -1.85 16.28 -7.41
N LYS A 134 -0.97 16.33 -8.42
CA LYS A 134 -1.08 17.31 -9.51
C LYS A 134 -2.21 16.96 -10.48
N LEU A 135 -2.35 15.69 -10.84
CA LEU A 135 -3.41 15.23 -11.74
C LEU A 135 -4.81 15.31 -11.12
N ALA A 136 -4.93 15.27 -9.80
CA ALA A 136 -6.18 15.48 -9.08
C ALA A 136 -6.55 16.97 -8.89
N SER A 137 -5.68 17.91 -9.29
CA SER A 137 -5.96 19.33 -9.23
C SER A 137 -6.91 19.72 -10.39
N PRO A 138 -8.07 20.33 -10.13
CA PRO A 138 -9.10 20.60 -11.17
C PRO A 138 -8.72 21.56 -12.30
N TRP A 139 -7.47 22.02 -12.38
CA TRP A 139 -7.04 23.07 -13.31
C TRP A 139 -6.59 22.56 -14.69
N ASP A 140 -6.50 21.24 -14.90
CA ASP A 140 -6.07 20.65 -16.18
C ASP A 140 -7.22 19.97 -16.97
N MET A 141 -8.49 20.16 -16.56
CA MET A 141 -9.68 19.62 -17.25
C MET A 141 -10.45 20.65 -18.08
N GLU A 142 -10.00 21.91 -18.14
CA GLU A 142 -10.53 22.96 -19.02
C GLU A 142 -9.49 23.34 -20.08
N GLU A 143 -9.33 22.52 -21.11
CA GLU A 143 -8.94 22.89 -22.49
C GLU A 143 -8.59 21.64 -23.31
N ILE A 144 -9.57 20.74 -23.50
CA ILE A 144 -9.60 20.01 -24.77
C ILE A 144 -10.41 20.87 -25.73
N VAL A 145 -9.73 21.84 -26.31
CA VAL A 145 -10.23 22.62 -27.44
C VAL A 145 -10.43 21.63 -28.58
N ASN A 146 -11.68 21.44 -29.01
CA ASN A 146 -11.99 20.79 -30.28
C ASN A 146 -11.28 21.55 -31.41
N ILE A 147 -10.38 20.88 -32.12
CA ILE A 147 -9.95 21.26 -33.47
C ILE A 147 -10.65 20.32 -34.45
#